data_AF-A0A146LAT6-F1
#
_entry.id   AF-A0A146LAT6-F1
#
_cell.length_a   1.000
_cell.length_b   1.000
_cell.length_c   1.000
_cell.angle_alpha   90.00
_cell.angle_beta   90.00
_cell.angle_gamma   90.00
#
_symmetry.space_group_name_H-M   'P 1'
#
loop_
_entity.id
_entity.type
_entity.pdbx_description
1 polymer ?
#
loop_
_entity_poly.entity_id
_entity_poly.type
_entity_poly.pdbx_seq_one_letter_code
_entity_poly.pdbx_strand_id
1 'polypeptide(L)'
;MVNGQYSKHVAGLETREGCPITPGANFSKVFYLVPLASSNKDRRGIALDGHLKDEDVNLASSTMVADGKCPVEALGIVISYSLRVKINCGTLGGELVTDVPFKLLHPAPGSMENEKSKALKKSKSIERSRYENSCYADDDDNIVFEDFARLRLNEPDE
;
A
#
# COMPACT_ATOMS: atom_id res chain seq x y z
N MET A 1 29.62 9.01 3.82
CA MET A 1 28.25 8.72 3.38
C MET A 1 28.16 7.23 3.11
N VAL A 2 27.43 6.47 3.93
CA VAL A 2 27.36 5.00 3.77
C VAL A 2 26.28 4.71 2.72
N ASN A 3 26.67 4.30 1.52
CA ASN A 3 25.74 3.85 0.48
C ASN A 3 25.25 2.44 0.84
N GLY A 4 24.22 2.36 1.68
CA GLY A 4 23.53 1.11 2.00
C GLY A 4 22.33 0.90 1.09
N GLN A 5 22.23 -0.27 0.46
CA GLN A 5 21.03 -0.69 -0.26
C GLN A 5 20.29 -1.76 0.56
N TYR A 6 19.01 -1.54 0.81
CA TYR A 6 18.14 -2.49 1.48
C TYR A 6 17.07 -2.98 0.50
N SER A 7 16.87 -4.30 0.45
CA SER A 7 15.79 -4.91 -0.34
C SER A 7 15.07 -5.94 0.52
N LYS A 8 13.74 -5.80 0.61
CA LYS A 8 12.84 -6.66 1.38
C LYS A 8 11.54 -6.86 0.61
N HIS A 9 11.06 -8.10 0.57
CA HIS A 9 9.71 -8.39 0.06
C HIS A 9 8.67 -7.78 1.00
N VAL A 10 7.76 -6.93 0.58
CA VAL A 10 6.72 -6.35 1.45
C VAL A 10 5.36 -7.05 1.33
N ALA A 11 5.21 -7.91 0.32
CA ALA A 11 4.12 -8.84 0.14
C ALA A 11 4.65 -10.03 -0.68
N GLY A 12 3.99 -11.18 -0.58
CA GLY A 12 4.37 -12.37 -1.34
C GLY A 12 3.24 -13.38 -1.36
N LEU A 13 3.23 -14.21 -2.40
CA LEU A 13 2.32 -15.33 -2.56
C LEU A 13 3.07 -16.43 -3.31
N GLU A 14 2.94 -17.65 -2.83
CA GLU A 14 3.43 -18.85 -3.51
C GLU A 14 2.25 -19.79 -3.75
N THR A 15 2.15 -20.38 -4.93
CA THR A 15 1.07 -21.33 -5.27
C THR A 15 1.60 -22.44 -6.19
N ARG A 16 0.91 -23.58 -6.16
CA ARG A 16 1.11 -24.71 -7.09
C ARG A 16 -0.07 -24.88 -8.04
N GLU A 17 -1.02 -23.95 -8.04
CA GLU A 17 -2.20 -24.01 -8.90
C GLU A 17 -1.79 -24.02 -10.38
N GLY A 18 -2.27 -25.01 -11.12
CA GLY A 18 -1.93 -25.18 -12.54
C GLY A 18 -0.54 -25.77 -12.82
N CYS A 19 0.20 -26.18 -11.78
CA CYS A 19 1.48 -26.85 -11.93
C CYS A 19 1.35 -28.39 -11.84
N PRO A 20 2.15 -29.17 -12.60
CA PRO A 20 3.15 -28.70 -13.56
C PRO A 20 2.50 -28.18 -14.85
N ILE A 21 3.08 -27.12 -15.43
CA ILE A 21 2.69 -26.65 -16.76
C ILE A 21 3.32 -27.62 -17.77
N THR A 22 2.49 -28.38 -18.47
CA THR A 22 2.96 -29.38 -19.44
C THR A 22 3.63 -28.72 -20.65
N PRO A 23 4.69 -29.31 -21.24
CA PRO A 23 5.29 -28.80 -22.47
C PRO A 23 4.24 -28.57 -23.56
N GLY A 24 4.27 -27.39 -24.18
CA GLY A 24 3.30 -26.99 -25.22
C GLY A 24 1.97 -26.43 -24.70
N ALA A 25 1.73 -26.41 -23.39
CA ALA A 25 0.56 -25.78 -22.78
C ALA A 25 0.80 -24.30 -22.45
N ASN A 26 -0.29 -23.52 -22.40
CA ASN A 26 -0.30 -22.14 -21.94
C ASN A 26 -0.98 -22.05 -20.56
N PHE A 27 -0.41 -21.27 -19.65
CA PHE A 27 -1.00 -20.98 -18.34
C PHE A 27 -1.22 -19.48 -18.18
N SER A 28 -2.42 -19.08 -17.76
CA SER A 28 -2.76 -17.70 -17.47
C SER A 28 -3.55 -17.65 -16.16
N LYS A 29 -3.08 -16.82 -15.22
CA LYS A 29 -3.68 -16.65 -13.90
C LYS A 29 -3.45 -15.23 -13.42
N VAL A 30 -4.48 -14.66 -12.79
CA VAL A 30 -4.40 -13.36 -12.12
C VAL A 30 -4.13 -13.59 -10.64
N PHE A 31 -3.13 -12.89 -10.12
CA PHE A 31 -2.77 -12.87 -8.71
C PHE A 31 -3.00 -11.48 -8.12
N TYR A 32 -3.38 -11.45 -6.85
CA TYR A 32 -3.57 -10.22 -6.10
C TYR A 32 -2.61 -10.19 -4.93
N LEU A 33 -1.86 -9.09 -4.80
CA LEU A 33 -0.95 -8.82 -3.70
C LEU A 33 -1.27 -7.45 -3.13
N VAL A 34 -1.28 -7.34 -1.81
CA VAL A 34 -1.55 -6.08 -1.11
C VAL A 34 -0.36 -5.77 -0.19
N PRO A 35 0.55 -4.86 -0.60
CA PRO A 35 1.68 -4.47 0.24
C PRO A 35 1.20 -3.51 1.33
N LEU A 36 1.11 -4.00 2.57
CA LEU A 36 0.64 -3.23 3.73
C LEU A 36 1.74 -3.08 4.79
N ALA A 37 1.82 -1.92 5.43
CA ALA A 37 2.74 -1.72 6.55
C ALA A 37 2.37 -2.61 7.75
N SER A 38 1.07 -2.82 8.00
CA SER A 38 0.57 -3.68 9.07
C SER A 38 1.13 -5.10 9.02
N SER A 39 1.33 -5.66 7.82
CA SER A 39 1.89 -7.00 7.61
C SER A 39 3.41 -7.06 7.65
N ASN A 40 4.08 -5.94 7.98
CA ASN A 40 5.54 -5.82 7.94
C ASN A 40 6.13 -5.16 9.20
N LYS A 41 5.33 -4.93 10.25
CA LYS A 41 5.76 -4.20 11.47
C LYS A 41 6.85 -4.92 12.26
N ASP A 42 6.93 -6.24 12.15
CA ASP A 42 7.95 -7.10 12.76
C ASP A 42 9.30 -7.06 12.02
N ARG A 43 9.37 -6.40 10.86
CA ARG A 43 10.51 -6.49 9.94
C ARG A 43 11.31 -5.20 9.88
N ARG A 44 12.61 -5.31 10.14
CA ARG A 44 13.55 -4.19 10.06
C ARG A 44 14.07 -3.96 8.64
N GLY A 45 14.45 -2.70 8.35
CA GLY A 45 15.03 -2.31 7.06
C GLY A 45 14.00 -2.10 5.95
N ILE A 46 12.74 -1.86 6.31
CA ILE A 46 11.67 -1.44 5.40
C ILE A 46 11.44 0.06 5.63
N ALA A 47 11.35 0.83 4.54
CA ALA A 47 11.08 2.26 4.61
C ALA A 47 9.60 2.51 4.92
N LEU A 48 9.34 3.35 5.92
CA LEU A 48 8.01 3.79 6.34
C LEU A 48 7.89 5.31 6.19
N ASP A 49 6.68 5.83 6.07
CA ASP A 49 6.39 7.27 6.02
C ASP A 49 6.19 7.92 7.39
N GLY A 50 6.25 7.13 8.46
CA GLY A 50 6.09 7.56 9.85
C GLY A 50 6.88 6.68 10.81
N HIS A 51 6.60 6.80 12.11
CA HIS A 51 7.23 5.94 13.10
C HIS A 51 6.55 4.58 13.20
N LEU A 52 7.32 3.53 13.48
CA LEU A 52 6.81 2.16 13.56
C LEU A 52 5.67 1.98 14.58
N LYS A 53 5.66 2.80 15.65
CA LYS A 53 4.65 2.77 16.71
C LYS A 53 3.39 3.58 16.38
N ASP A 54 3.41 4.40 15.32
CA ASP A 54 2.25 5.19 14.92
C ASP A 54 1.18 4.26 14.35
N GLU A 55 -0.08 4.49 14.69
CA GLU A 55 -1.21 3.66 14.22
C GLU A 55 -1.40 3.75 12.71
N ASP A 56 -1.24 4.95 12.16
CA ASP A 56 -1.48 5.35 10.77
C ASP A 56 -0.25 5.20 9.85
N VAL A 57 0.83 4.57 10.34
CA VAL A 57 2.06 4.38 9.56
C VAL A 57 1.85 3.48 8.34
N ASN A 58 2.38 3.90 7.20
CA ASN A 58 2.35 3.16 5.94
C ASN A 58 3.76 2.85 5.42
N LEU A 59 3.80 2.05 4.35
CA LEU A 59 5.02 1.86 3.57
C LEU A 59 5.36 3.19 2.90
N ALA A 60 6.63 3.55 2.89
CA ALA A 60 7.05 4.81 2.30
C ALA A 60 6.72 4.82 0.79
N SER A 61 6.21 5.95 0.30
CA SER A 61 5.91 6.12 -1.13
C SER A 61 7.16 6.02 -1.99
N SER A 62 6.98 5.66 -3.26
CA SER A 62 8.07 5.60 -4.23
C SER A 62 8.67 6.99 -4.44
N THR A 63 9.99 7.08 -4.47
CA THR A 63 10.66 8.35 -4.79
C THR A 63 10.39 8.71 -6.24
N MET A 64 9.92 9.95 -6.44
CA MET A 64 9.69 10.53 -7.77
C MET A 64 10.89 11.40 -8.12
N VAL A 65 11.41 11.21 -9.33
CA VAL A 65 12.53 11.98 -9.85
C VAL A 65 11.97 12.88 -10.94
N ALA A 66 12.23 14.18 -10.85
CA ALA A 66 11.76 15.14 -11.84
C ALA A 66 12.40 14.85 -13.21
N ASP A 67 11.67 15.18 -14.27
CA ASP A 67 12.15 15.00 -15.64
C ASP A 67 13.50 15.70 -15.85
N GLY A 68 14.42 14.98 -16.49
CA GLY A 68 15.77 15.46 -16.76
C GLY A 68 16.75 15.38 -15.58
N LYS A 69 16.36 14.83 -14.42
CA LYS A 69 17.28 14.57 -13.30
C LYS A 69 17.63 13.09 -13.15
N CYS A 70 18.87 12.83 -12.75
CA CYS A 70 19.34 11.49 -12.46
C CYS A 70 18.84 11.03 -11.07
N PRO A 71 18.20 9.85 -10.94
CA PRO A 71 17.77 9.32 -9.64
C PRO A 71 18.91 9.19 -8.62
N VAL A 72 20.13 8.97 -9.12
CA VAL A 72 21.36 8.83 -8.33
C VAL A 72 21.82 10.16 -7.70
N GLU A 73 21.31 11.29 -8.18
CA GLU A 73 21.56 12.62 -7.60
C GLU A 73 20.55 12.98 -6.51
N ALA A 74 19.53 12.14 -6.30
CA ALA A 74 18.57 12.35 -5.22
C ALA A 74 19.27 12.23 -3.86
N LEU A 75 19.12 13.25 -3.02
CA LEU A 75 19.63 13.25 -1.65
C LEU A 75 18.64 12.53 -0.73
N GLY A 76 19.16 11.81 0.27
CA GLY A 76 18.36 11.10 1.27
C GLY A 76 18.12 9.63 0.92
N ILE A 77 16.91 9.14 1.21
CA ILE A 77 16.54 7.73 0.99
C ILE A 77 15.76 7.63 -0.32
N VAL A 78 16.26 6.82 -1.25
CA VAL A 78 15.59 6.52 -2.51
C VAL A 78 14.83 5.21 -2.38
N ILE A 79 13.52 5.27 -2.61
CA ILE A 79 12.59 4.14 -2.45
C ILE A 79 12.03 3.75 -3.82
N SER A 80 12.13 2.47 -4.14
CA SER A 80 11.57 1.88 -5.35
C SER A 80 10.91 0.54 -5.03
N TYR A 81 9.88 0.20 -5.82
CA TYR A 81 9.16 -1.06 -5.69
C TYR A 81 9.20 -1.81 -7.02
N SER A 82 9.32 -3.13 -6.93
CA SER A 82 9.17 -4.05 -8.06
C SER A 82 8.31 -5.24 -7.66
N LEU A 83 7.48 -5.68 -8.60
CA LEU A 83 6.79 -6.96 -8.52
C LEU A 83 7.71 -8.02 -9.13
N ARG A 84 8.12 -8.99 -8.32
CA ARG A 84 8.94 -10.12 -8.78
C ARG A 84 8.07 -11.35 -9.01
N VAL A 85 8.08 -11.88 -10.24
CA VAL A 85 7.44 -13.15 -10.59
C VAL A 85 8.51 -14.21 -10.73
N LYS A 86 8.30 -15.35 -10.04
CA LYS A 86 9.23 -16.47 -9.98
C LYS A 86 8.50 -17.74 -10.40
N ILE A 87 9.06 -18.47 -11.37
CA ILE A 87 8.53 -19.75 -11.82
C ILE A 87 9.62 -20.80 -11.61
N ASN A 88 9.28 -21.84 -10.84
CA ASN A 88 10.15 -22.99 -10.65
C ASN A 88 9.92 -24.00 -11.80
N CYS A 89 10.94 -24.21 -12.62
CA CYS A 89 10.90 -25.06 -13.81
C CYS A 89 11.33 -26.51 -13.51
N GLY A 90 11.29 -26.94 -12.25
CA GLY A 90 11.66 -28.28 -11.81
C GLY A 90 13.15 -28.48 -11.63
N THR A 91 13.56 -29.73 -11.39
CA THR A 91 14.91 -30.09 -10.92
C THR A 91 16.03 -29.75 -11.90
N LEU A 92 15.77 -29.82 -13.21
CA LEU A 92 16.76 -29.53 -14.26
C LEU A 92 16.56 -28.17 -14.93
N GLY A 93 15.36 -27.58 -14.77
CA GLY A 93 14.97 -26.33 -15.46
C GLY A 93 15.33 -25.06 -14.70
N GLY A 94 15.69 -25.15 -13.42
CA GLY A 94 16.03 -24.00 -12.59
C GLY A 94 14.83 -23.09 -12.32
N GLU A 95 15.07 -21.78 -12.25
CA GLU A 95 14.06 -20.77 -11.96
C GLU A 95 14.05 -19.71 -13.06
N LEU A 96 12.86 -19.32 -13.51
CA LEU A 96 12.66 -18.11 -14.33
C LEU A 96 12.18 -16.97 -13.43
N VAL A 97 12.86 -15.83 -13.50
CA VAL A 97 12.56 -14.65 -12.68
C VAL A 97 12.39 -13.43 -13.57
N THR A 98 11.36 -12.63 -13.31
CA THR A 98 11.20 -11.32 -13.92
C THR A 98 10.70 -10.29 -12.91
N ASP A 99 11.13 -9.05 -13.07
CA ASP A 99 10.78 -7.92 -12.22
C ASP A 99 10.02 -6.88 -13.04
N VAL A 100 8.86 -6.46 -12.54
CA VAL A 100 8.05 -5.38 -13.12
C VAL A 100 8.06 -4.19 -12.15
N PRO A 101 8.70 -3.06 -12.50
CA PRO A 101 8.70 -1.89 -11.63
C PRO A 101 7.33 -1.22 -11.58
N PHE A 102 6.96 -0.69 -10.42
CA PHE A 102 5.74 0.09 -10.24
C PHE A 102 5.93 1.22 -9.22
N LYS A 103 4.97 2.14 -9.16
CA LYS A 103 4.95 3.23 -8.19
C LYS A 103 3.86 2.98 -7.14
N LEU A 104 4.27 2.83 -5.89
CA LEU A 104 3.40 2.88 -4.72
C LEU A 104 3.34 4.32 -4.22
N LEU A 105 2.14 4.90 -4.16
CA LEU A 105 1.91 6.29 -3.76
C LEU A 105 0.71 6.35 -2.81
N HIS A 106 0.60 7.46 -2.08
CA HIS A 106 -0.63 7.78 -1.37
C HIS A 106 -1.81 7.97 -2.33
N PRO A 107 -3.04 7.67 -1.88
CA PRO A 107 -4.24 8.05 -2.61
C PRO A 107 -4.25 9.55 -2.91
N ALA A 108 -4.90 9.94 -4.01
CA ALA A 108 -5.08 11.34 -4.33
C ALA A 108 -5.81 12.07 -3.18
N PRO A 109 -5.44 13.31 -2.85
CA PRO A 109 -6.14 14.09 -1.81
C PRO A 109 -7.66 14.11 -2.04
N GLY A 110 -8.45 13.91 -0.98
CA GLY A 110 -9.91 13.89 -1.04
C GLY A 110 -10.54 12.65 -1.69
N SER A 111 -9.76 11.71 -2.25
CA SER A 111 -10.31 10.49 -2.84
C SER A 111 -11.03 9.61 -1.81
N MET A 112 -10.43 9.43 -0.64
CA MET A 112 -10.98 8.60 0.43
C MET A 112 -12.26 9.18 1.05
N GLU A 113 -12.33 10.50 1.15
CA GLU A 113 -13.52 11.19 1.67
C GLU A 113 -14.70 11.02 0.71
N ASN A 114 -14.45 11.21 -0.59
CA ASN A 114 -15.44 10.98 -1.64
C ASN A 114 -15.97 9.55 -1.66
N GLU A 115 -15.14 8.54 -1.38
CA GLU A 115 -15.61 7.15 -1.27
C GLU A 115 -16.50 6.94 -0.04
N LYS A 116 -16.14 7.49 1.12
CA LYS A 116 -16.98 7.45 2.34
C LYS A 116 -18.32 8.15 2.10
N SER A 117 -18.33 9.33 1.48
CA SER A 117 -19.57 10.05 1.16
C SER A 117 -20.47 9.26 0.21
N LYS A 118 -19.90 8.55 -0.78
CA LYS A 118 -20.65 7.69 -1.70
C LYS A 118 -21.22 6.45 -1.01
N ALA A 119 -20.46 5.81 -0.14
CA ALA A 119 -20.93 4.68 0.66
C ALA A 119 -22.10 5.08 1.58
N LEU A 120 -22.00 6.24 2.24
CA LEU A 120 -23.04 6.78 3.12
C LEU A 120 -24.31 7.22 2.35
N LYS A 121 -24.17 7.69 1.11
CA LYS A 121 -25.33 7.98 0.24
C LYS A 121 -26.06 6.71 -0.22
N LYS A 122 -25.35 5.59 -0.37
CA LYS A 122 -25.92 4.29 -0.76
C LYS A 122 -26.69 3.61 0.39
N SER A 123 -26.28 3.82 1.64
CA SER A 123 -27.06 3.35 2.80
C SER A 123 -28.33 4.18 3.05
N LYS A 124 -28.31 5.48 2.73
CA LYS A 124 -29.48 6.38 2.91
C LYS A 124 -30.60 6.21 1.86
N SER A 125 -30.39 5.47 0.77
CA SER A 125 -31.45 5.27 -0.26
C SER A 125 -32.46 4.16 0.09
N ILE A 126 -32.33 3.47 1.22
CA ILE A 126 -33.29 2.47 1.71
C ILE A 126 -34.27 3.05 2.76
N GLU A 127 -33.97 4.20 3.35
CA GLU A 127 -34.69 4.71 4.54
C GLU A 127 -35.22 6.14 4.35
N ARG A 128 -35.54 6.55 3.11
CA ARG A 128 -36.01 7.91 2.81
C ARG A 128 -37.53 8.07 2.80
N SER A 129 -38.19 7.57 3.84
CA SER A 129 -39.59 7.93 4.13
C SER A 129 -39.83 8.14 5.62
N ARG A 130 -39.02 8.99 6.27
CA ARG A 130 -39.50 9.80 7.40
C ARG A 130 -38.54 10.92 7.78
N TYR A 131 -39.16 12.08 8.00
CA TYR A 131 -38.67 13.32 8.61
C TYR A 131 -37.96 14.34 7.71
N GLU A 132 -38.78 15.33 7.33
CA GLU A 132 -38.36 16.70 7.01
C GLU A 132 -37.86 17.41 8.27
N ASN A 133 -36.99 18.39 8.03
CA ASN A 133 -36.86 19.64 8.78
C ASN A 133 -36.23 19.59 10.19
N SER A 134 -34.93 19.85 10.26
CA SER A 134 -34.39 20.76 11.27
C SER A 134 -33.16 21.51 10.74
N CYS A 135 -33.34 22.82 10.65
CA CYS A 135 -32.35 23.90 10.59
C CYS A 135 -31.00 23.55 11.24
N TYR A 136 -29.91 23.57 10.46
CA TYR A 136 -28.58 24.13 10.76
C TYR A 136 -27.77 23.95 9.46
N ALA A 137 -27.78 24.99 8.63
CA ALA A 137 -27.00 25.06 7.40
C ALA A 137 -25.94 26.14 7.63
N ASP A 138 -24.96 25.89 8.50
CA ASP A 138 -23.75 26.72 8.65
C ASP A 138 -22.67 26.07 9.56
N ASP A 139 -22.44 24.76 9.45
CA ASP A 139 -21.42 24.05 10.26
C ASP A 139 -20.06 23.89 9.54
N ASP A 140 -19.88 24.51 8.36
CA ASP A 140 -18.70 24.27 7.50
C ASP A 140 -17.40 24.89 8.05
N ASP A 141 -17.47 25.78 9.04
CA ASP A 141 -16.32 26.47 9.66
C ASP A 141 -16.10 26.13 11.15
N ASN A 142 -16.80 25.12 11.69
CA ASN A 142 -16.60 24.69 13.07
C ASN A 142 -15.26 23.94 13.23
N ILE A 143 -14.19 24.69 13.51
CA ILE A 143 -12.85 24.15 13.76
C ILE A 143 -12.91 23.21 14.97
N VAL A 144 -12.67 21.92 14.73
CA VAL A 144 -12.51 20.92 15.78
C VAL A 144 -11.06 20.90 16.21
N PHE A 145 -10.81 21.14 17.50
CA PHE A 145 -9.47 21.01 18.07
C PHE A 145 -9.20 19.54 18.42
N GLU A 146 -8.09 19.02 17.91
CA GLU A 146 -7.56 17.70 18.22
C GLU A 146 -6.09 17.81 18.62
N ASP A 147 -5.56 16.80 19.33
CA ASP A 147 -4.15 16.78 19.70
C ASP A 147 -3.29 16.52 18.45
N PHE A 148 -2.14 17.19 18.37
CA PHE A 148 -1.15 16.95 17.32
C PHE A 148 -0.41 15.61 17.53
N ALA A 149 -0.37 15.11 18.77
CA ALA A 149 0.26 13.84 19.07
C ALA A 149 -0.47 12.67 18.37
N ARG A 150 0.26 11.94 17.52
CA ARG A 150 -0.27 10.72 16.89
C ARG A 150 -0.61 9.65 17.91
N LEU A 151 -1.70 8.94 17.65
CA LEU A 151 -2.07 7.74 18.39
C LEU A 151 -0.99 6.67 18.18
N ARG A 152 -0.52 6.12 19.30
CA ARG A 152 0.46 5.03 19.31
C ARG A 152 -0.24 3.73 19.60
N LEU A 153 0.21 2.67 18.93
CA LEU A 153 -0.26 1.33 19.21
C LEU A 153 0.20 0.88 20.60
N ASN A 154 -0.70 0.21 21.32
CA ASN A 154 -0.37 -0.47 22.56
C ASN A 154 0.60 -1.61 22.26
N GLU A 155 1.63 -1.77 23.10
CA GLU A 155 2.49 -2.95 23.06
C GLU A 155 1.62 -4.18 23.41
N PRO A 156 1.72 -5.30 22.67
CA PRO A 156 1.08 -6.53 23.13
C PRO A 156 1.74 -6.92 24.45
N ASP A 157 0.92 -7.13 25.49
CA ASP A 157 1.40 -7.67 26.77
C ASP A 157 2.16 -8.97 26.49
N GLU A 158 3.44 -9.03 26.90
CA GLU A 158 4.31 -10.22 26.80
C GLU A 158 3.82 -11.38 27.67
#